data_AF-A0A9D2LML7-F1
#
_entry.id   AF-A0A9D2LML7-F1
#
_cell.length_a   1.000
_cell.length_b   1.000
_cell.length_c   1.000
_cell.angle_alpha   90.00
_cell.angle_beta   90.00
_cell.angle_gamma   90.00
#
_symmetry.space_group_name_H-M   'P 1'
#
loop_
_entity.id
_entity.type
_entity.pdbx_description
1 polymer ?
#
loop_
_entity_poly.entity_id
_entity_poly.type
_entity_poly.pdbx_seq_one_letter_code
_entity_poly.pdbx_strand_id
1 'polypeptide(L)'
;MLRDKTVKRYIFLREQGRCYYCGKRLNMKNATLDHYLPRSAGGPGQFYNLVLCCKPCNFYKQAEYPANPEEQMMELFRRGVEDGFVEFERPIGREQGRQLCAGIERIITYGKGRIVFQSGDYRIVAEENRVISIKRTR
;
A
#
# COMPACT_ATOMS: atom_id res chain seq x y z
N MET A 1 -17.05 -8.89 5.55
CA MET A 1 -16.69 -8.79 4.12
C MET A 1 -16.95 -7.37 3.64
N LEU A 2 -15.91 -6.63 3.23
CA LEU A 2 -16.05 -5.33 2.58
C LEU A 2 -16.71 -5.53 1.22
N ARG A 3 -18.04 -5.41 1.19
CA ARG A 3 -18.89 -5.65 0.01
C ARG A 3 -18.82 -4.52 -1.04
N ASP A 4 -18.06 -3.47 -0.76
CA ASP A 4 -17.78 -2.35 -1.67
C ASP A 4 -16.32 -1.91 -1.43
N LYS A 5 -15.42 -2.22 -2.37
CA LYS A 5 -13.94 -2.14 -2.20
C LYS A 5 -13.34 -0.94 -2.94
N THR A 6 -13.88 0.27 -2.76
CA THR A 6 -13.11 1.44 -3.21
C THR A 6 -11.83 1.55 -2.37
N VAL A 7 -10.69 1.85 -3.01
CA VAL A 7 -9.39 2.05 -2.33
C VAL A 7 -9.52 3.04 -1.17
N LYS A 8 -10.31 4.11 -1.35
CA LYS A 8 -10.60 5.09 -0.31
C LYS A 8 -11.29 4.50 0.91
N ARG A 9 -12.29 3.63 0.72
CA ARG A 9 -13.00 3.00 1.84
C ARG A 9 -12.09 2.05 2.60
N TYR A 10 -11.25 1.29 1.90
CA TYR A 10 -10.25 0.44 2.53
C TYR A 10 -9.28 1.28 3.38
N ILE A 11 -8.66 2.31 2.81
CA ILE A 11 -7.70 3.17 3.53
C ILE A 11 -8.35 3.86 4.73
N PHE A 12 -9.60 4.33 4.58
CA PHE A 12 -10.33 4.92 5.70
C PHE A 12 -10.46 3.95 6.88
N LEU A 13 -10.76 2.69 6.61
CA LEU A 13 -10.88 1.66 7.66
C LEU A 13 -9.52 1.26 8.23
N ARG A 14 -8.50 1.11 7.38
CA ARG A 14 -7.11 0.83 7.78
C ARG A 14 -6.62 1.85 8.80
N GLU A 15 -6.91 3.13 8.58
CA GLU A 15 -6.49 4.24 9.44
C GLU A 15 -7.53 4.62 10.51
N GLN A 16 -8.56 3.79 10.70
CA GLN A 16 -9.61 3.99 11.71
C GLN A 16 -10.30 5.35 11.61
N GLY A 17 -10.42 5.88 10.39
CA GLY A 17 -10.98 7.20 10.12
C GLY A 17 -10.16 8.34 10.72
N ARG A 18 -8.85 8.20 10.90
CA ARG A 18 -7.98 9.26 11.43
C ARG A 18 -7.04 9.76 10.35
N CYS A 19 -6.76 11.06 10.35
CA CYS A 19 -5.73 11.66 9.51
C CYS A 19 -4.37 11.04 9.87
N TYR A 20 -3.67 10.49 8.87
CA TYR A 20 -2.33 9.94 9.01
C TYR A 20 -1.35 10.92 9.65
N TYR A 21 -1.43 12.20 9.26
CA TYR A 21 -0.47 13.22 9.69
C TYR A 21 -0.75 13.81 11.06
N CYS A 22 -2.02 14.14 11.37
CA CYS A 22 -2.37 14.86 12.60
C CYS A 22 -3.25 14.08 13.58
N GLY A 23 -3.64 12.85 13.26
CA GLY A 23 -4.47 11.98 14.10
C GLY A 23 -5.93 12.41 14.26
N LYS A 24 -6.33 13.56 13.69
CA LYS A 24 -7.71 14.09 13.75
C LYS A 24 -8.69 13.06 13.19
N ARG A 25 -9.81 12.84 13.89
CA ARG A 25 -10.92 12.03 13.39
C ARG A 25 -11.58 12.69 12.18
N LEU A 26 -11.80 11.89 11.15
CA LEU A 26 -12.40 12.23 9.88
C LEU A 26 -13.64 11.36 9.65
N ASN A 27 -14.48 11.81 8.73
CA ASN A 27 -15.56 11.02 8.17
C ASN A 27 -15.31 10.83 6.67
N MET A 28 -16.01 9.89 6.03
CA MET A 28 -15.79 9.59 4.61
C MET A 28 -15.99 10.80 3.66
N LYS A 29 -16.77 11.80 4.08
CA LYS A 29 -17.05 13.01 3.28
C LYS A 29 -15.88 14.01 3.32
N ASN A 30 -15.24 14.19 4.47
CA ASN A 30 -14.16 15.16 4.65
C ASN A 30 -12.75 14.56 4.55
N ALA A 31 -12.63 13.23 4.55
CA ALA A 31 -11.37 12.54 4.32
C ALA A 31 -10.96 12.60 2.84
N THR A 32 -9.67 12.83 2.62
CA THR A 32 -9.00 12.74 1.31
C THR A 32 -7.92 11.67 1.35
N LEU A 33 -7.44 11.26 0.18
CA LEU A 33 -6.25 10.42 0.07
C LEU A 33 -5.10 11.28 -0.42
N ASP A 34 -3.94 11.09 0.19
CA ASP A 34 -2.68 11.72 -0.23
C ASP A 34 -1.66 10.67 -0.61
N HIS A 35 -0.73 11.04 -1.50
CA HIS A 35 0.40 10.22 -1.88
C HIS A 35 1.55 10.47 -0.90
N TYR A 36 1.92 9.45 -0.12
CA TYR A 36 3.00 9.56 0.86
C TYR A 36 4.30 10.00 0.18
N LEU A 37 4.77 9.23 -0.81
CA LEU A 37 5.70 9.70 -1.83
C LEU A 37 4.91 10.48 -2.89
N PRO A 38 5.19 11.78 -3.14
CA PRO A 38 4.46 12.57 -4.13
C PRO A 38 4.50 11.96 -5.53
N ARG A 39 3.44 12.16 -6.32
CA ARG A 39 3.39 11.70 -7.72
C ARG A 39 4.48 12.33 -8.59
N SER A 40 4.83 13.60 -8.34
CA SER A 40 5.93 14.29 -9.01
C SER A 40 7.30 13.64 -8.78
N ALA A 41 7.43 12.89 -7.67
CA ALA A 41 8.61 12.12 -7.29
C ALA A 41 8.54 10.65 -7.76
N GLY A 42 7.57 10.29 -8.60
CA GLY A 42 7.34 8.91 -9.04
C GLY A 42 6.53 8.05 -8.08
N GLY A 43 5.90 8.65 -7.06
CA GLY A 43 5.02 7.95 -6.11
C GLY A 43 3.87 7.20 -6.78
N PRO A 44 3.67 5.90 -6.48
CA PRO A 44 2.59 5.11 -7.07
C PRO A 44 1.21 5.54 -6.56
N GLY A 45 0.18 5.32 -7.37
CA GLY A 45 -1.22 5.68 -7.04
C GLY A 45 -1.97 4.57 -6.30
N GLN A 46 -1.28 3.53 -5.85
CA GLN A 46 -1.85 2.34 -5.24
C GLN A 46 -1.93 2.49 -3.72
N PHE A 47 -2.75 1.65 -3.08
CA PHE A 47 -3.04 1.69 -1.64
C PHE A 47 -1.78 1.64 -0.75
N TYR A 48 -0.69 1.06 -1.25
CA TYR A 48 0.59 0.97 -0.56
C TYR A 48 1.37 2.29 -0.55
N ASN A 49 0.94 3.34 -1.27
CA ASN A 49 1.52 4.69 -1.16
C ASN A 49 0.46 5.76 -0.82
N LEU A 50 -0.80 5.36 -0.67
CA LEU A 50 -1.88 6.28 -0.32
C LEU A 50 -2.17 6.24 1.16
N VAL A 51 -2.36 7.40 1.78
CA VAL A 51 -2.74 7.56 3.20
C VAL A 51 -3.99 8.44 3.34
N LEU A 52 -4.78 8.24 4.41
CA LEU A 52 -5.93 9.10 4.72
C LEU A 52 -5.42 10.42 5.32
N CYS A 53 -5.92 11.54 4.82
CA CYS A 53 -5.55 12.84 5.37
C CYS A 53 -6.75 13.78 5.41
N CYS A 54 -6.61 14.83 6.22
CA CYS A 54 -7.54 15.95 6.21
C CYS A 54 -7.08 16.97 5.15
N LYS A 55 -8.02 17.76 4.61
CA LYS A 55 -7.71 18.80 3.61
C LYS A 55 -6.59 19.76 4.04
N PRO A 56 -6.55 20.27 5.30
CA PRO A 56 -5.45 21.12 5.75
C PRO A 56 -4.07 20.42 5.66
N CYS A 57 -3.92 19.23 6.24
CA CYS A 57 -2.64 18.51 6.19
C CYS A 57 -2.21 18.19 4.76
N ASN A 58 -3.15 17.79 3.91
CA ASN A 58 -2.88 17.55 2.49
C ASN A 58 -2.34 18.81 1.80
N PHE A 59 -2.92 19.97 2.12
CA PHE A 59 -2.48 21.26 1.59
C PHE A 59 -1.11 21.69 2.12
N TYR A 60 -0.82 21.44 3.41
CA TYR A 60 0.47 21.82 4.02
C TYR A 60 1.64 20.95 3.59
N LYS A 61 1.46 19.63 3.48
CA LYS A 61 2.53 18.71 3.05
C LYS A 61 3.02 19.01 1.63
N GLN A 62 2.09 19.31 0.71
CA GLN A 62 2.40 19.51 -0.71
C GLN A 62 3.27 18.36 -1.28
N ALA A 63 4.42 18.70 -1.86
CA ALA A 63 5.39 17.76 -2.43
C ALA A 63 6.57 17.47 -1.48
N GLU A 64 6.39 17.63 -0.16
CA GLU A 64 7.42 17.25 0.80
C GLU A 64 7.75 15.76 0.64
N TYR A 65 9.06 15.48 0.53
CA TYR A 65 9.61 14.16 0.35
C TYR A 65 9.78 13.51 1.72
N PRO A 66 9.03 12.43 2.03
CA PRO A 66 9.24 11.71 3.27
C PRO A 66 10.61 11.02 3.26
N ALA A 67 11.22 10.85 4.44
CA ALA A 67 12.55 10.25 4.56
C ALA A 67 12.61 8.79 4.07
N ASN A 68 11.57 7.99 4.37
CA ASN A 68 11.56 6.53 4.12
C ASN A 68 10.32 6.09 3.31
N PRO A 69 10.19 6.45 2.03
CA PRO A 69 9.02 6.11 1.22
C PRO A 69 8.87 4.61 0.98
N GLU A 70 9.97 3.90 0.69
CA GLU A 70 9.92 2.47 0.39
C GLU A 70 9.54 1.62 1.60
N GLU A 71 10.08 1.94 2.77
CA GLU A 71 9.74 1.29 4.04
C GLU A 71 8.24 1.39 4.31
N GLN A 72 7.70 2.61 4.19
CA GLN A 72 6.27 2.85 4.33
C GLN A 72 5.45 2.05 3.31
N MET A 73 5.91 1.97 2.05
CA MET A 73 5.20 1.19 1.03
C MET A 73 5.17 -0.31 1.35
N MET A 74 6.29 -0.87 1.82
CA MET A 74 6.33 -2.27 2.25
C MET A 74 5.37 -2.51 3.40
N GLU A 75 5.36 -1.64 4.41
CA GLU A 75 4.48 -1.78 5.56
C GLU A 75 3.00 -1.72 5.18
N LEU A 76 2.61 -0.73 4.38
CA LEU A 76 1.24 -0.60 3.89
C LEU A 76 0.82 -1.79 3.00
N PHE A 77 1.75 -2.36 2.22
CA PHE A 77 1.50 -3.55 1.42
C PHE A 77 1.28 -4.80 2.29
N ARG A 78 2.19 -5.05 3.26
CA ARG A 78 2.04 -6.14 4.24
C ARG A 78 0.71 -6.04 4.98
N ARG A 79 0.35 -4.83 5.41
CA ARG A 79 -0.94 -4.60 6.06
C ARG A 79 -2.12 -4.94 5.15
N GLY A 80 -2.04 -4.61 3.86
CA GLY A 80 -3.06 -5.01 2.88
C GLY A 80 -3.19 -6.53 2.71
N VAL A 81 -2.09 -7.27 2.86
CA VAL A 81 -2.10 -8.74 2.85
C VAL A 81 -2.79 -9.29 4.10
N GLU A 82 -2.47 -8.75 5.28
CA GLU A 82 -3.09 -9.12 6.56
C GLU A 82 -4.60 -8.84 6.56
N ASP A 83 -4.98 -7.64 6.14
CA ASP A 83 -6.37 -7.18 6.08
C ASP A 83 -7.19 -7.92 4.99
N GLY A 84 -6.54 -8.74 4.16
CA GLY A 84 -7.17 -9.44 3.03
C GLY A 84 -7.62 -8.51 1.90
N PHE A 85 -7.04 -7.31 1.84
CA PHE A 85 -7.23 -6.37 0.74
C PHE A 85 -6.40 -6.75 -0.49
N VAL A 86 -5.21 -7.32 -0.26
CA VAL A 86 -4.39 -7.92 -1.29
C VAL A 86 -4.87 -9.33 -1.60
N GLU A 87 -5.11 -9.58 -2.88
CA GLU A 87 -5.54 -10.88 -3.40
C GLU A 87 -4.35 -11.63 -4.01
N PHE A 88 -4.42 -12.95 -4.06
CA PHE A 88 -3.38 -13.80 -4.66
C PHE A 88 -3.96 -14.48 -5.89
N GLU A 89 -3.31 -14.32 -7.05
CA GLU A 89 -3.72 -14.99 -8.28
C GLU A 89 -3.32 -16.46 -8.27
N ARG A 90 -4.13 -17.32 -8.89
CA ARG A 90 -3.79 -18.74 -9.01
C ARG A 90 -2.53 -18.90 -9.88
N PRO A 91 -1.66 -19.88 -9.58
CA PRO A 91 -1.81 -20.94 -8.58
C PRO A 91 -1.29 -20.58 -7.17
N ILE A 92 -1.05 -19.32 -6.86
CA ILE A 92 -0.45 -18.90 -5.58
C ILE A 92 -1.43 -19.21 -4.43
N GLY A 93 -1.02 -20.12 -3.54
CA GLY A 93 -1.77 -20.43 -2.33
C GLY A 93 -1.82 -19.22 -1.39
N ARG A 94 -2.98 -18.93 -0.80
CA ARG A 94 -3.16 -17.76 0.10
C ARG A 94 -2.21 -17.78 1.29
N GLU A 95 -2.01 -18.94 1.90
CA GLU A 95 -1.15 -19.09 3.07
C GLU A 95 0.32 -18.87 2.71
N GLN A 96 0.81 -19.56 1.67
CA GLN A 96 2.15 -19.35 1.12
C GLN A 96 2.39 -17.89 0.72
N GLY A 97 1.44 -17.29 0.01
CA GLY A 97 1.53 -15.90 -0.42
C GLY A 97 1.61 -14.93 0.76
N ARG A 98 0.81 -15.14 1.81
CA ARG A 98 0.87 -14.37 3.05
C ARG A 98 2.21 -14.50 3.76
N GLN A 99 2.72 -15.72 3.92
CA GLN A 99 3.99 -15.98 4.58
C GLN A 99 5.15 -15.29 3.86
N LEU A 100 5.20 -15.37 2.53
CA LEU A 100 6.24 -14.71 1.73
C LEU A 100 6.07 -13.18 1.75
N CYS A 101 4.86 -12.65 1.71
CA CYS A 101 4.67 -11.20 1.84
C CYS A 101 5.06 -10.66 3.22
N ALA A 102 4.85 -11.43 4.30
CA ALA A 102 5.29 -11.06 5.63
C ALA A 102 6.83 -10.92 5.70
N GLY A 103 7.56 -11.75 4.95
CA GLY A 103 9.02 -11.71 4.85
C GLY A 103 9.57 -10.76 3.78
N ILE A 104 8.80 -9.80 3.27
CA ILE A 104 9.34 -8.79 2.34
C ILE A 104 10.49 -8.03 3.03
N GLU A 105 11.62 -7.85 2.34
CA GLU A 105 12.82 -7.19 2.89
C GLU A 105 13.07 -5.83 2.25
N ARG A 106 12.86 -5.74 0.92
CA ARG A 106 13.06 -4.52 0.14
C ARG A 106 12.19 -4.49 -1.11
N ILE A 107 11.99 -3.29 -1.62
CA ILE A 107 11.42 -3.07 -2.95
C ILE A 107 12.55 -3.18 -3.98
N ILE A 108 12.28 -3.88 -5.08
CA ILE A 108 13.21 -3.98 -6.22
C ILE A 108 12.90 -2.91 -7.26
N THR A 109 11.60 -2.72 -7.54
CA THR A 109 11.12 -1.68 -8.46
C THR A 109 9.62 -1.49 -8.29
N TYR A 110 9.13 -0.30 -8.63
CA TYR A 110 7.71 0.02 -8.69
C TYR A 110 7.44 1.02 -9.82
N GLY A 111 6.21 1.03 -10.33
CA GLY A 111 5.77 1.95 -11.36
C GLY A 111 4.66 1.37 -12.23
N LYS A 112 3.86 2.24 -12.86
CA LYS A 112 2.75 1.87 -13.76
C LYS A 112 1.80 0.82 -13.16
N GLY A 113 1.48 0.94 -11.88
CA GLY A 113 0.59 0.02 -11.16
C GLY A 113 1.23 -1.28 -10.69
N ARG A 114 2.50 -1.54 -11.02
CA ARG A 114 3.24 -2.74 -10.63
C ARG A 114 4.27 -2.42 -9.55
N ILE A 115 4.49 -3.37 -8.65
CA ILE A 115 5.56 -3.36 -7.63
C ILE A 115 6.20 -4.74 -7.52
N VAL A 116 7.51 -4.79 -7.31
CA VAL A 116 8.28 -6.02 -7.15
C VAL A 116 9.06 -5.98 -5.84
N PHE A 117 8.94 -7.03 -5.04
CA PHE A 117 9.61 -7.16 -3.75
C PHE A 117 10.64 -8.29 -3.75
N GLN A 118 11.66 -8.16 -2.89
CA GLN A 118 12.50 -9.26 -2.41
C GLN A 118 11.90 -9.80 -1.12
N SER A 119 11.81 -11.13 -0.99
CA SER A 119 11.56 -11.82 0.28
C SER A 119 12.35 -13.13 0.31
N GLY A 120 13.41 -13.22 1.12
CA GLY A 120 14.33 -14.36 1.11
C GLY A 120 14.79 -14.69 -0.31
N ASP A 121 14.67 -15.96 -0.72
CA ASP A 121 14.98 -16.41 -2.09
C ASP A 121 13.85 -16.13 -3.09
N TYR A 122 12.93 -15.20 -2.86
CA TYR A 122 11.76 -15.00 -3.72
C TYR A 122 11.59 -13.57 -4.22
N ARG A 123 11.11 -13.46 -5.46
CA ARG A 123 10.57 -12.25 -6.09
C ARG A 123 9.05 -12.33 -6.04
N ILE A 124 8.42 -11.35 -5.39
CA ILE A 124 6.98 -11.19 -5.36
C ILE A 124 6.62 -10.04 -6.30
N VAL A 125 5.76 -10.30 -7.28
CA VAL A 125 5.27 -9.30 -8.23
C VAL A 125 3.80 -9.05 -7.94
N ALA A 126 3.45 -7.80 -7.71
CA ALA A 126 2.07 -7.37 -7.51
C ALA A 126 1.67 -6.27 -8.50
N GLU A 127 0.41 -6.32 -8.91
CA GLU A 127 -0.26 -5.31 -9.73
C GLU A 127 -1.53 -4.84 -9.03
N GLU A 128 -1.69 -3.53 -8.90
CA GLU A 128 -2.76 -2.91 -8.13
C GLU A 128 -2.84 -3.47 -6.69
N ASN A 129 -3.84 -4.30 -6.39
CA ASN A 129 -4.00 -4.99 -5.11
C ASN A 129 -3.89 -6.53 -5.24
N ARG A 130 -3.19 -7.03 -6.26
CA ARG A 130 -3.06 -8.47 -6.52
C ARG A 130 -1.61 -8.89 -6.61
N VAL A 131 -1.23 -9.95 -5.89
CA VAL A 131 0.03 -10.66 -6.14
C VAL A 131 -0.21 -11.60 -7.32
N ILE A 132 0.45 -11.31 -8.43
CA ILE A 132 0.29 -11.99 -9.71
C ILE A 132 1.37 -13.06 -9.95
N SER A 133 2.52 -12.95 -9.27
CA SER A 133 3.62 -13.90 -9.44
C SER A 133 4.49 -13.96 -8.20
N ILE A 134 4.92 -15.17 -7.85
CA ILE A 134 5.98 -15.42 -6.88
C ILE A 134 6.97 -16.38 -7.54
N LYS A 135 8.23 -15.98 -7.65
CA LYS A 135 9.27 -16.78 -8.30
C LYS A 135 10.50 -16.85 -7.41
N ARG A 136 11.11 -18.03 -7.31
CA ARG A 136 12.39 -18.17 -6.61
C ARG A 136 13.49 -17.45 -7.41
N THR A 137 14.28 -16.63 -6.75
CA THR A 137 15.55 -16.11 -7.28
C THR A 137 16.55 -17.27 -7.26
N ARG A 138 17.21 -17.50 -8.39
CA ARG A 138 18.29 -18.48 -8.48
C ARG A 138 19.42 -18.12 -7.52
#